data_AF-A0A7W1W7F6-F1
#
_entry.id   AF-A0A7W1W7F6-F1
#
_cell.length_a   1.000
_cell.length_b   1.000
_cell.length_c   1.000
_cell.angle_alpha   90.00
_cell.angle_beta   90.00
_cell.angle_gamma   90.00
#
_symmetry.space_group_name_H-M   'P 1'
#
loop_
_entity.id
_entity.type
_entity.pdbx_description
1 polymer ?
#
loop_
_entity_poly.entity_id
_entity_poly.type
_entity_poly.pdbx_seq_one_letter_code
_entity_poly.pdbx_strand_id
1 'polypeptide(L)'
;PNKWGLKSSDSNIDHRRVPNLQTFFTRRGKSLAITNRGEDYKPGDVVAWDLDGKGLTHIGLVSNIYNETTKRYLIIHNIGGGTQAEDKVFDWKIIGHYRYF
;
A
#
# COMPACT_ATOMS: atom_id res chain seq x y z
N PRO A 1 -14.75 -2.15 10.76
CA PRO A 1 -15.97 -1.31 10.79
C PRO A 1 -15.79 0.03 11.51
N ASN A 2 -15.19 0.04 12.71
CA ASN A 2 -15.15 1.23 13.57
C ASN A 2 -14.40 2.44 12.98
N LYS A 3 -13.46 2.22 12.05
CA LYS A 3 -12.66 3.29 11.42
C LYS A 3 -13.42 4.12 10.37
N TRP A 4 -14.55 3.64 9.85
CA TRP A 4 -15.31 4.30 8.78
C TRP A 4 -16.81 4.32 9.06
N GLY A 5 -17.19 4.27 10.35
CA GLY A 5 -18.54 4.60 10.81
C GLY A 5 -19.66 3.63 10.42
N LEU A 6 -19.35 2.44 9.90
CA LEU A 6 -20.37 1.45 9.54
C LEU A 6 -20.80 0.61 10.74
N LYS A 7 -22.11 0.38 10.85
CA LYS A 7 -22.73 -0.46 11.89
C LYS A 7 -22.45 -1.97 11.71
N SER A 8 -22.11 -2.39 10.50
CA SER A 8 -21.81 -3.78 10.16
C SER A 8 -20.74 -3.86 9.06
N SER A 9 -20.24 -5.07 8.79
CA SER A 9 -19.48 -5.35 7.57
C SER A 9 -20.35 -5.17 6.33
N ASP A 10 -19.73 -4.78 5.23
CA ASP A 10 -20.34 -4.66 3.90
C ASP A 10 -19.53 -5.50 2.92
N SER A 11 -20.07 -6.65 2.54
CA SER A 11 -19.41 -7.64 1.67
C SER A 11 -19.07 -7.08 0.28
N ASN A 12 -19.79 -6.07 -0.20
CA ASN A 12 -19.58 -5.49 -1.52
C ASN A 12 -18.33 -4.60 -1.60
N ILE A 13 -17.84 -4.10 -0.46
CA ILE A 13 -16.70 -3.17 -0.42
C ILE A 13 -15.58 -3.61 0.50
N ASP A 14 -15.87 -4.40 1.54
CA ASP A 14 -14.88 -4.74 2.56
C ASP A 14 -13.68 -5.51 1.99
N HIS A 15 -13.89 -6.33 0.98
CA HIS A 15 -12.82 -7.10 0.33
C HIS A 15 -11.79 -6.20 -0.39
N ARG A 16 -12.16 -4.96 -0.76
CA ARG A 16 -11.27 -3.99 -1.42
C ARG A 16 -10.75 -2.88 -0.50
N ARG A 17 -11.14 -2.86 0.79
CA ARG A 17 -10.68 -1.82 1.73
C ARG A 17 -9.26 -2.10 2.21
N VAL A 18 -8.40 -1.09 2.15
CA VAL A 18 -6.98 -1.18 2.55
C VAL A 18 -6.79 -1.80 3.95
N PRO A 19 -7.52 -1.39 5.01
CA PRO A 19 -7.28 -1.96 6.34
C PRO A 19 -7.69 -3.43 6.47
N ASN A 20 -8.67 -3.87 5.67
CA ASN A 20 -9.04 -5.27 5.62
C ASN A 20 -7.98 -6.09 4.87
N LEU A 21 -7.42 -5.55 3.78
CA LEU A 21 -6.29 -6.16 3.06
C LEU A 21 -5.05 -6.25 3.95
N GLN A 22 -4.69 -5.19 4.68
CA GLN A 22 -3.59 -5.21 5.66
C GLN A 22 -3.79 -6.32 6.70
N THR A 23 -5.01 -6.45 7.24
CA THR A 23 -5.36 -7.51 8.20
C THR A 23 -5.19 -8.90 7.57
N PHE A 24 -5.66 -9.07 6.33
CA PHE A 24 -5.51 -10.32 5.58
C PHE A 24 -4.04 -10.69 5.38
N PHE A 25 -3.20 -9.79 4.86
CA PHE A 25 -1.78 -10.05 4.64
C PHE A 25 -1.04 -10.37 5.95
N THR A 26 -1.33 -9.61 7.00
CA THR A 26 -0.72 -9.84 8.33
C THR A 26 -1.07 -11.23 8.87
N ARG A 27 -2.34 -11.64 8.79
CA ARG A 27 -2.79 -12.97 9.23
C ARG A 27 -2.18 -14.11 8.41
N ARG A 28 -1.78 -13.84 7.17
CA ARG A 28 -1.09 -14.79 6.30
C ARG A 28 0.43 -14.80 6.50
N GLY A 29 0.96 -14.03 7.45
CA GLY A 29 2.40 -13.93 7.70
C GLY A 29 3.16 -13.27 6.55
N LYS A 30 2.49 -12.41 5.77
CA LYS A 30 3.04 -11.80 4.55
C LYS A 30 3.59 -10.40 4.76
N SER A 31 3.76 -9.97 6.01
CA SER A 31 4.32 -8.67 6.37
C SER A 31 5.84 -8.65 6.18
N LEU A 32 6.33 -7.56 5.60
CA LEU A 32 7.74 -7.22 5.49
C LEU A 32 8.06 -6.03 6.39
N ALA A 33 9.35 -5.83 6.67
CA ALA A 33 9.79 -4.64 7.40
C ALA A 33 9.50 -3.37 6.59
N ILE A 34 9.04 -2.32 7.28
CA ILE A 34 8.96 -0.97 6.71
C ILE A 34 10.31 -0.31 6.97
N THR A 35 10.99 0.10 5.91
CA THR A 35 12.31 0.75 6.00
C THR A 35 12.29 2.06 5.21
N ASN A 36 13.38 2.81 5.29
CA ASN A 36 13.60 4.01 4.48
C ASN A 36 14.52 3.75 3.27
N ARG A 37 14.74 2.49 2.92
CA ARG A 37 15.67 2.07 1.87
C ARG A 37 14.90 1.56 0.67
N GLY A 38 15.08 2.20 -0.48
CA GLY A 38 14.34 1.89 -1.70
C GLY A 38 14.56 0.46 -2.18
N GLU A 39 15.73 -0.10 -1.92
CA GLU A 39 16.09 -1.47 -2.31
C GLU A 39 15.31 -2.55 -1.53
N ASP A 40 14.71 -2.24 -0.38
CA ASP A 40 13.92 -3.21 0.39
C ASP A 40 12.53 -3.46 -0.24
N TYR A 41 12.10 -2.59 -1.17
CA TYR A 41 10.83 -2.66 -1.88
C TYR A 41 11.06 -3.27 -3.27
N LYS A 42 10.60 -4.50 -3.49
CA LYS A 42 10.82 -5.25 -4.74
C LYS A 42 9.56 -5.36 -5.57
N PRO A 43 9.67 -5.59 -6.89
CA PRO A 43 8.52 -5.78 -7.76
C PRO A 43 7.56 -6.85 -7.23
N GLY A 44 6.27 -6.53 -7.22
CA GLY A 44 5.22 -7.39 -6.67
C GLY A 44 4.91 -7.15 -5.18
N ASP A 45 5.68 -6.32 -4.48
CA ASP A 45 5.35 -5.91 -3.12
C ASP A 45 4.14 -4.98 -3.09
N VAL A 46 3.34 -5.10 -2.04
CA VAL A 46 2.20 -4.23 -1.76
C VAL A 46 2.58 -3.27 -0.65
N VAL A 47 2.37 -1.98 -0.90
CA VAL A 47 2.62 -0.92 0.09
C VAL A 47 1.31 -0.20 0.38
N ALA A 48 1.05 0.03 1.66
CA ALA A 48 -0.11 0.77 2.14
C ALA A 48 0.34 2.04 2.87
N TRP A 49 -0.36 3.14 2.62
CA TRP A 49 -0.07 4.46 3.18
C TRP A 49 -1.24 5.04 3.97
N ASP A 50 -0.91 5.97 4.86
CA ASP A 50 -1.80 6.98 5.43
C ASP A 50 -1.43 8.33 4.80
N LEU A 51 -2.31 8.87 3.97
CA LEU A 51 -2.02 10.03 3.12
C LEU A 51 -2.00 11.35 3.90
N ASP A 52 -2.79 11.45 4.96
CA ASP A 52 -3.01 12.71 5.70
C ASP A 52 -2.67 12.60 7.21
N GLY A 53 -2.26 11.41 7.66
CA GLY A 53 -1.96 11.13 9.06
C GLY A 53 -3.20 11.02 9.95
N LYS A 54 -4.41 11.09 9.35
CA LYS A 54 -5.70 11.02 10.03
C LYS A 54 -6.47 9.75 9.64
N GLY A 55 -5.83 8.85 8.91
CA GLY A 55 -6.40 7.56 8.53
C GLY A 55 -6.98 7.52 7.12
N LEU A 56 -6.69 8.50 6.26
CA LEU A 56 -7.00 8.40 4.84
C LEU A 56 -6.05 7.39 4.18
N THR A 57 -6.49 6.14 4.11
CA THR A 57 -5.65 5.03 3.66
C THR A 57 -5.56 4.93 2.14
N HIS A 58 -4.37 4.62 1.64
CA HIS A 58 -4.10 4.36 0.22
C HIS A 58 -3.25 3.10 0.05
N ILE A 59 -3.23 2.51 -1.15
CA ILE A 59 -2.47 1.29 -1.43
C ILE A 59 -1.94 1.29 -2.87
N GLY A 60 -0.84 0.59 -3.08
CA GLY A 60 -0.18 0.48 -4.38
C GLY A 60 0.72 -0.75 -4.45
N LEU A 61 1.16 -1.06 -5.66
CA LEU A 61 2.03 -2.18 -5.96
C LEU A 61 3.39 -1.65 -6.44
N VAL A 62 4.47 -2.22 -5.93
CA VAL A 62 5.81 -1.98 -6.46
C VAL A 62 5.91 -2.60 -7.85
N SER A 63 6.17 -1.77 -8.85
CA SER A 63 6.31 -2.19 -10.24
C SER A 63 7.69 -2.78 -10.52
N ASN A 64 7.90 -3.24 -11.75
CA ASN A 64 9.23 -3.57 -12.28
C ASN A 64 9.90 -2.39 -13.02
N ILE A 65 9.32 -1.18 -12.97
CA ILE A 65 9.89 0.01 -13.59
C ILE A 65 10.88 0.63 -12.60
N TYR A 66 12.15 0.63 -12.95
CA TYR A 66 13.22 1.10 -12.08
C TYR A 66 13.59 2.56 -12.38
N ASN A 67 13.69 3.38 -11.34
CA ASN A 67 14.21 4.75 -11.43
C ASN A 67 15.71 4.75 -11.11
N GLU A 68 16.52 5.02 -12.12
CA GLU A 68 17.99 5.05 -11.99
C GLU A 68 18.50 6.20 -11.11
N THR A 69 17.75 7.29 -10.97
CA THR A 69 18.16 8.46 -10.18
C THR A 69 17.93 8.23 -8.70
N THR A 70 16.75 7.72 -8.33
CA THR A 70 16.38 7.45 -6.92
C THR A 70 16.71 6.04 -6.46
N LYS A 71 17.22 5.20 -7.37
CA LYS A 71 17.67 3.82 -7.15
C LYS A 71 16.59 2.89 -6.57
N ARG A 72 15.33 3.08 -6.98
CA ARG A 72 14.19 2.27 -6.53
C ARG A 72 13.12 2.09 -7.60
N TYR A 73 12.21 1.15 -7.38
CA TYR A 73 11.11 0.88 -8.31
C TYR A 73 9.95 1.88 -8.12
N LEU A 74 9.27 2.21 -9.21
CA LEU A 74 8.06 3.02 -9.20
C LEU A 74 6.89 2.24 -8.59
N ILE A 75 5.94 2.98 -8.04
CA ILE A 75 4.68 2.45 -7.51
C ILE A 75 3.59 2.59 -8.56
N ILE A 76 2.88 1.50 -8.85
CA ILE A 76 1.60 1.56 -9.56
C ILE A 76 0.48 1.74 -8.54
N HIS A 77 -0.30 2.80 -8.68
CA HIS A 77 -1.46 3.10 -7.84
C HIS A 77 -2.50 3.91 -8.59
N ASN A 78 -3.71 4.03 -8.03
CA ASN A 78 -4.78 4.84 -8.61
C ASN A 78 -5.36 5.78 -7.54
N ILE A 79 -5.23 7.09 -7.75
CA ILE A 79 -5.78 8.12 -6.87
C ILE A 79 -6.09 9.39 -7.66
N GLY A 80 -7.35 9.82 -7.65
CA GLY A 80 -7.81 11.06 -8.31
C GLY A 80 -7.70 11.04 -9.84
N GLY A 81 -6.47 11.11 -10.38
CA GLY A 81 -6.13 11.16 -11.80
C GLY A 81 -5.97 9.80 -12.50
N GLY A 82 -6.61 8.75 -11.99
CA GLY A 82 -6.53 7.41 -12.56
C GLY A 82 -5.26 6.65 -12.16
N THR A 83 -4.98 5.57 -12.90
CA THR A 83 -3.83 4.69 -12.63
C THR A 83 -2.55 5.32 -13.14
N GLN A 84 -1.56 5.42 -12.26
CA GLN A 84 -0.26 6.05 -12.52
C GLN A 84 0.87 5.13 -12.06
N ALA A 85 2.05 5.30 -12.64
CA ALA A 85 3.31 4.73 -12.15
C ALA A 85 4.21 5.88 -11.69
N GLU A 86 4.36 6.07 -10.38
CA GLU A 86 5.05 7.23 -9.81
C GLU A 86 6.10 6.84 -8.77
N ASP A 87 7.11 7.68 -8.61
CA ASP A 87 8.16 7.51 -7.62
C ASP A 87 7.75 8.09 -6.25
N LYS A 88 6.73 7.50 -5.62
CA LYS A 88 6.07 8.04 -4.41
C LYS A 88 6.06 7.11 -3.21
N VAL A 89 6.93 6.09 -3.20
CA VAL A 89 6.94 5.08 -2.12
C VAL A 89 7.12 5.71 -0.73
N PHE A 90 7.87 6.82 -0.62
CA PHE A 90 8.16 7.52 0.64
C PHE A 90 7.49 8.90 0.79
N ASP A 91 6.60 9.29 -0.14
CA ASP A 91 5.94 10.60 -0.10
C ASP A 91 4.86 10.67 1.00
N TRP A 92 4.35 9.52 1.41
CA TRP A 92 3.33 9.39 2.46
C TRP A 92 3.78 8.41 3.54
N LYS A 93 3.11 8.47 4.70
CA LYS A 93 3.41 7.59 5.82
C LYS A 93 3.07 6.14 5.46
N ILE A 94 4.09 5.29 5.36
CA ILE A 94 3.89 3.86 5.15
C ILE A 94 3.31 3.23 6.42
N ILE A 95 2.20 2.53 6.28
CA ILE A 95 1.50 1.82 7.37
C ILE A 95 1.43 0.31 7.11
N GLY A 96 1.99 -0.17 6.00
CA GLY A 96 2.12 -1.59 5.72
C GLY A 96 3.00 -1.86 4.51
N HIS A 97 3.76 -2.94 4.57
CA HIS A 97 4.59 -3.45 3.49
C HIS A 97 4.45 -4.98 3.46
N TYR A 98 4.11 -5.56 2.30
CA TYR A 98 3.72 -6.96 2.21
C TYR A 98 4.20 -7.62 0.91
N ARG A 99 4.42 -8.94 0.94
CA ARG A 99 4.65 -9.79 -0.24
C ARG A 99 3.91 -11.11 -0.10
N TYR A 100 3.08 -11.48 -1.07
CA TYR A 100 2.14 -12.60 -0.90
C TYR A 100 2.63 -13.96 -1.40
N PHE A 101 3.44 -14.02 -2.47
CA PHE A 101 3.89 -15.29 -3.05
C PHE A 101 4.88 -16.04 -2.16
#